data_AF-A0A559KSB7-F1
#
_entry.id   AF-A0A559KSB7-F1
#
_cell.length_a   1.000
_cell.length_b   1.000
_cell.length_c   1.000
_cell.angle_alpha   90.00
_cell.angle_beta   90.00
_cell.angle_gamma   90.00
#
_symmetry.space_group_name_H-M   'P 1'
#
loop_
_entity.id
_entity.type
_entity.pdbx_description
1 polymer ?
#
loop_
_entity_poly.entity_id
_entity_poly.type
_entity_poly.pdbx_seq_one_letter_code
_entity_poly.pdbx_strand_id
1 'polypeptide(L)'
;MADKDRPRYRLSKRQSESLDELSEIVEAYVDDPDTRPLEEDQLDRLTLQTMMALLDHRLAAGEYRSAIISGLAVIGIRKDGGWMDVLDYTPIYSAVIKIARAMVVYQSYVERQAEVARLKQVKMDEQQREDGSLDEREAQEEAEEEATSMFLIIRKKVQRFMTVTSGNARAEPTPMDWIYEARTYGMHIRFNTPAGGTIDWVGDRIKHRRVQFRIGELTETLHSLNDEARVNNNIGHSG
;
A
#
# COMPACT_ATOMS: atom_id res chain seq x y z
N MET A 1 26.75 -16.25 -0.93
CA MET A 1 26.30 -16.08 0.46
C MET A 1 25.50 -17.30 0.86
N ALA A 2 25.89 -17.99 1.93
CA ALA A 2 25.14 -19.13 2.45
C ALA A 2 23.81 -18.64 3.06
N ASP A 3 22.75 -19.40 2.87
CA ASP A 3 21.37 -19.10 3.32
C ASP A 3 21.26 -18.85 4.84
N LYS A 4 22.26 -19.28 5.62
CA LYS A 4 22.33 -19.15 7.08
C LYS A 4 22.63 -17.74 7.59
N ASP A 5 23.16 -16.83 6.76
CA ASP A 5 23.53 -15.46 7.17
C ASP A 5 22.45 -14.40 6.84
N ARG A 6 21.34 -14.80 6.20
CA ARG A 6 20.23 -13.88 5.97
C ARG A 6 19.51 -13.62 7.30
N PRO A 7 19.40 -12.36 7.75
CA PRO A 7 18.63 -12.07 8.95
C PRO A 7 17.21 -12.59 8.76
N ARG A 8 16.76 -13.47 9.66
CA ARG A 8 15.41 -14.02 9.60
C ARG A 8 14.40 -12.88 9.55
N TYR A 9 13.38 -13.05 8.71
CA TYR A 9 12.21 -12.20 8.73
C TYR A 9 11.65 -12.11 10.15
N ARG A 10 11.29 -10.91 10.61
CA ARG A 10 10.78 -10.67 11.97
C ARG A 10 9.53 -9.82 11.92
N LEU A 11 8.41 -10.43 12.30
CA LEU A 11 7.19 -9.72 12.63
C LEU A 11 7.38 -8.94 13.94
N SER A 12 6.64 -7.84 14.08
CA SER A 12 6.47 -7.21 15.40
C SER A 12 5.69 -8.15 16.32
N LYS A 13 5.83 -7.96 17.64
CA LYS A 13 5.09 -8.77 18.64
C LYS A 13 3.59 -8.82 18.35
N ARG A 14 2.98 -7.65 18.10
CA ARG A 14 1.56 -7.53 17.75
C ARG A 14 1.18 -8.30 16.48
N GLN A 15 2.05 -8.28 15.47
CA GLN A 15 1.81 -9.00 14.22
C GLN A 15 1.94 -10.51 14.40
N SER A 16 2.91 -10.97 15.21
CA SER A 16 3.04 -12.39 15.56
C SER A 16 1.79 -12.84 16.30
N GLU A 17 1.39 -12.16 17.37
CA GLU A 17 0.21 -12.51 18.17
C GLU A 17 -1.05 -12.66 17.30
N SER A 18 -1.32 -11.72 16.39
CA SER A 18 -2.48 -11.83 15.48
C SER A 18 -2.37 -12.97 14.49
N LEU A 19 -1.16 -13.26 13.99
CA LEU A 19 -0.93 -14.34 13.03
C LEU A 19 -0.97 -15.71 13.72
N ASP A 20 -0.45 -15.80 14.94
CA ASP A 20 -0.47 -17.00 15.76
C ASP A 20 -1.92 -17.39 16.07
N GLU A 21 -2.76 -16.42 16.48
CA GLU A 21 -4.20 -16.64 16.71
C GLU A 21 -4.94 -17.11 15.45
N LEU A 22 -4.63 -16.51 14.28
CA LEU A 22 -5.18 -16.97 12.99
C LEU A 22 -4.71 -18.38 12.64
N SER A 23 -3.41 -18.66 12.84
CA SER A 23 -2.80 -19.94 12.49
C SER A 23 -3.32 -21.07 13.36
N GLU A 24 -3.53 -20.84 14.66
CA GLU A 24 -4.10 -21.81 15.59
C GLU A 24 -5.48 -22.31 15.12
N ILE A 25 -6.34 -21.41 14.64
CA ILE A 25 -7.67 -21.81 14.15
C ILE A 25 -7.57 -22.58 12.83
N VAL A 26 -6.71 -22.13 11.92
CA VAL A 26 -6.52 -22.80 10.62
C VAL A 26 -5.91 -24.20 10.82
N GLU A 27 -4.90 -24.33 11.68
CA GLU A 27 -4.26 -25.62 12.02
C GLU A 27 -5.26 -26.55 12.69
N ALA A 28 -6.06 -26.05 13.64
CA ALA A 28 -7.11 -26.81 14.30
C ALA A 28 -8.14 -27.40 13.31
N TYR A 29 -8.49 -26.65 12.26
CA TYR A 29 -9.37 -27.13 11.19
C TYR A 29 -8.67 -28.13 10.26
N VAL A 30 -7.41 -27.88 9.90
CA VAL A 30 -6.63 -28.79 9.05
C VAL A 30 -6.42 -30.14 9.74
N ASP A 31 -6.24 -30.16 11.05
CA ASP A 31 -6.07 -31.37 11.85
C ASP A 31 -7.36 -32.20 11.96
N ASP A 32 -8.51 -31.56 12.18
CA ASP A 32 -9.80 -32.24 12.31
C ASP A 32 -10.98 -31.36 11.81
N PRO A 33 -11.27 -31.40 10.50
CA PRO A 33 -12.29 -30.54 9.90
C PRO A 33 -13.72 -30.93 10.30
N ASP A 34 -13.95 -32.19 10.70
CA ASP A 34 -15.27 -32.69 11.05
C ASP A 34 -15.70 -32.26 12.46
N THR A 35 -14.74 -32.14 13.40
CA THR A 35 -15.03 -31.71 14.78
C THR A 35 -14.77 -30.22 15.03
N ARG A 36 -14.00 -29.55 14.15
CA ARG A 36 -13.67 -28.12 14.27
C ARG A 36 -13.92 -27.38 12.95
N PRO A 37 -15.19 -27.22 12.53
CA PRO A 37 -15.50 -26.45 11.33
C PRO A 37 -15.00 -25.01 11.47
N LEU A 38 -14.50 -24.45 10.37
CA LEU A 38 -14.12 -23.05 10.30
C LEU A 38 -15.38 -22.17 10.34
N GLU A 39 -15.52 -21.41 11.40
CA GLU A 39 -16.49 -20.31 11.45
C GLU A 39 -15.99 -19.16 10.55
N GLU A 40 -16.63 -18.98 9.39
CA GLU A 40 -16.22 -17.99 8.37
C GLU A 40 -16.08 -16.57 8.96
N ASP A 41 -17.02 -16.15 9.80
CA ASP A 41 -17.01 -14.84 10.47
C ASP A 41 -15.80 -14.67 11.42
N GLN A 42 -15.35 -15.77 12.04
CA GLN A 42 -14.18 -15.74 12.92
C GLN A 42 -12.89 -15.66 12.09
N LEU A 43 -12.81 -16.44 11.02
CA LEU A 43 -11.68 -16.44 10.08
C LEU A 43 -11.49 -15.06 9.44
N ASP A 44 -12.58 -14.46 8.96
CA ASP A 44 -12.55 -13.13 8.33
C ASP A 44 -12.09 -12.05 9.31
N ARG A 45 -12.56 -12.12 10.57
CA ARG A 45 -12.17 -11.18 11.63
C ARG A 45 -10.68 -11.27 11.96
N LEU A 46 -10.15 -12.48 12.13
CA LEU A 46 -8.74 -12.69 12.43
C LEU A 46 -7.83 -12.34 11.25
N THR A 47 -8.29 -12.64 10.03
CA THR A 47 -7.61 -12.23 8.80
C THR A 47 -7.54 -10.71 8.70
N LEU A 48 -8.66 -10.02 8.95
CA LEU A 48 -8.70 -8.56 8.98
C LEU A 48 -7.78 -8.00 10.07
N GLN A 49 -7.83 -8.55 11.29
CA GLN A 49 -6.96 -8.12 12.40
C GLN A 49 -5.48 -8.24 12.05
N THR A 50 -5.09 -9.36 11.44
CA THR A 50 -3.73 -9.61 10.96
C THR A 50 -3.34 -8.59 9.89
N MET A 51 -4.16 -8.39 8.86
CA MET A 51 -3.89 -7.41 7.80
C MET A 51 -3.75 -5.98 8.34
N MET A 52 -4.59 -5.61 9.30
CA MET A 52 -4.54 -4.30 9.94
C MET A 52 -3.28 -4.13 10.80
N ALA A 53 -2.80 -5.19 11.46
CA ALA A 53 -1.53 -5.19 12.18
C ALA A 53 -0.31 -5.09 11.24
N LEU A 54 -0.41 -5.66 10.04
CA LEU A 54 0.62 -5.53 9.00
C LEU A 54 0.66 -4.12 8.40
N LEU A 55 -0.50 -3.50 8.16
CA LEU A 55 -0.61 -2.13 7.65
C LEU A 55 -0.17 -1.07 8.68
N ASP A 56 -0.50 -1.26 9.96
CA ASP A 56 -0.12 -0.39 11.07
C ASP A 56 1.30 -0.67 11.59
N HIS A 57 2.22 -1.01 10.69
CA HIS A 57 3.62 -1.25 11.03
C HIS A 57 4.39 0.08 11.00
N ARG A 58 5.06 0.42 12.10
CA ARG A 58 6.04 1.51 12.12
C ARG A 58 7.42 1.03 11.64
N LEU A 59 7.92 1.64 10.57
CA LEU A 59 9.18 1.27 9.91
C LEU A 59 10.41 1.94 10.56
N ALA A 60 10.49 1.99 11.88
CA ALA A 60 11.57 2.66 12.61
C ALA A 60 12.98 2.07 12.33
N ALA A 61 13.05 0.79 11.95
CA ALA A 61 14.30 0.05 11.74
C ALA A 61 14.54 -0.36 10.28
N GLY A 62 13.80 0.22 9.33
CA GLY A 62 13.93 -0.01 7.89
C GLY A 62 12.73 -0.72 7.25
N GLU A 63 12.54 -0.46 5.95
CA GLU A 63 11.38 -0.88 5.15
C GLU A 63 11.28 -2.40 4.94
N TYR A 64 12.43 -3.09 4.86
CA TYR A 64 12.53 -4.53 4.59
C TYR A 64 12.00 -5.43 5.73
N ARG A 65 11.58 -4.85 6.86
CA ARG A 65 10.89 -5.58 7.93
C ARG A 65 9.39 -5.69 7.69
N SER A 66 8.82 -4.91 6.78
CA SER A 66 7.38 -4.98 6.49
C SER A 66 7.03 -6.20 5.65
N ALA A 67 6.13 -7.04 6.16
CA ALA A 67 5.58 -8.18 5.41
C ALA A 67 4.99 -7.72 4.07
N ILE A 68 4.30 -6.59 4.09
CA ILE A 68 3.61 -6.04 2.93
C ILE A 68 4.62 -5.60 1.88
N ILE A 69 5.68 -4.88 2.29
CA ILE A 69 6.72 -4.43 1.35
C ILE A 69 7.49 -5.64 0.81
N SER A 70 7.83 -6.62 1.65
CA SER A 70 8.47 -7.87 1.20
C SER A 70 7.59 -8.66 0.23
N GLY A 71 6.29 -8.79 0.53
CA GLY A 71 5.33 -9.47 -0.34
C GLY A 71 5.19 -8.77 -1.68
N LEU A 72 5.08 -7.44 -1.67
CA LEU A 72 5.10 -6.61 -2.87
C LEU A 72 6.38 -6.85 -3.68
N ALA A 73 7.55 -6.78 -3.05
CA ALA A 73 8.84 -7.00 -3.71
C ALA A 73 8.91 -8.37 -4.42
N VAL A 74 8.35 -9.42 -3.83
CA VAL A 74 8.26 -10.75 -4.45
C VAL A 74 7.30 -10.75 -5.65
N ILE A 75 6.14 -10.11 -5.53
CA ILE A 75 5.19 -9.97 -6.64
C ILE A 75 5.80 -9.20 -7.81
N GLY A 76 6.75 -8.30 -7.54
CA GLY A 76 7.53 -7.58 -8.56
C GLY A 76 8.50 -8.44 -9.37
N ILE A 77 8.65 -9.73 -9.06
CA ILE A 77 9.51 -10.67 -9.79
C ILE A 77 8.67 -11.50 -10.77
N ARG A 78 9.06 -11.50 -12.04
CA ARG A 78 8.48 -12.31 -13.10
C ARG A 78 8.93 -13.77 -13.00
N LYS A 79 8.18 -14.67 -13.63
CA LYS A 79 8.48 -16.12 -13.66
C LYS A 79 9.85 -16.47 -14.26
N ASP A 80 10.38 -15.62 -15.13
CA ASP A 80 11.70 -15.75 -15.74
C ASP A 80 12.83 -15.18 -14.87
N GLY A 81 12.52 -14.74 -13.65
CA GLY A 81 13.47 -14.09 -12.74
C GLY A 81 13.76 -12.63 -13.08
N GLY A 82 13.10 -12.07 -14.11
CA GLY A 82 13.18 -10.65 -14.44
C GLY A 82 12.36 -9.78 -13.49
N TRP A 83 12.62 -8.48 -13.50
CA TRP A 83 11.78 -7.50 -12.81
C TRP A 83 10.55 -7.16 -13.63
N MET A 84 9.41 -6.95 -12.97
CA MET A 84 8.19 -6.50 -13.61
C MET A 84 8.36 -5.08 -14.15
N ASP A 85 7.74 -4.79 -15.30
CA ASP A 85 7.74 -3.44 -15.85
C ASP A 85 6.90 -2.49 -14.97
N VAL A 86 7.28 -1.23 -14.94
CA VAL A 86 6.60 -0.20 -14.15
C VAL A 86 5.12 -0.07 -14.51
N LEU A 87 4.77 -0.29 -15.79
CA LEU A 87 3.40 -0.22 -16.28
C LEU A 87 2.52 -1.34 -15.73
N ASP A 88 3.10 -2.50 -15.44
CA ASP A 88 2.42 -3.69 -14.92
C ASP A 88 2.39 -3.71 -13.39
N TYR A 89 3.39 -3.10 -12.75
CA TYR A 89 3.52 -3.10 -11.30
C TYR A 89 2.73 -1.97 -10.61
N THR A 90 2.56 -0.81 -11.26
CA THR A 90 1.76 0.31 -10.72
C THR A 90 0.28 -0.03 -10.44
N PRO A 91 -0.41 -0.82 -11.28
CA PRO A 91 -1.75 -1.35 -10.98
C PRO A 91 -1.82 -2.16 -9.67
N ILE A 92 -0.78 -2.93 -9.35
CA ILE A 92 -0.72 -3.76 -8.13
C ILE A 92 -0.73 -2.86 -6.88
N TYR A 93 0.10 -1.82 -6.85
CA TYR A 93 0.06 -0.83 -5.76
C TYR A 93 -1.29 -0.14 -5.64
N SER A 94 -1.93 0.17 -6.77
CA SER A 94 -3.25 0.78 -6.78
C SER A 94 -4.33 -0.16 -6.21
N ALA A 95 -4.24 -1.46 -6.50
CA ALA A 95 -5.11 -2.48 -5.93
C ALA A 95 -4.90 -2.61 -4.41
N VAL A 96 -3.65 -2.69 -3.95
CA VAL A 96 -3.32 -2.75 -2.52
C VAL A 96 -3.86 -1.53 -1.76
N ILE A 97 -3.70 -0.31 -2.30
CA ILE A 97 -4.26 0.90 -1.68
C ILE A 97 -5.79 0.81 -1.55
N LYS A 98 -6.49 0.33 -2.58
CA LYS A 98 -7.96 0.21 -2.56
C LYS A 98 -8.42 -0.82 -1.54
N ILE A 99 -7.79 -2.00 -1.51
CA ILE A 99 -8.11 -3.08 -0.59
C ILE A 99 -7.82 -2.63 0.86
N ALA A 100 -6.67 -2.02 1.11
CA ALA A 100 -6.33 -1.50 2.43
C ALA A 100 -7.34 -0.45 2.94
N ARG A 101 -7.82 0.45 2.05
CA ARG A 101 -8.89 1.40 2.41
C ARG A 101 -10.21 0.69 2.73
N ALA A 102 -10.58 -0.31 1.96
CA ALA A 102 -11.79 -1.10 2.22
C ALA A 102 -11.68 -1.84 3.57
N MET A 103 -10.53 -2.44 3.88
CA MET A 103 -10.25 -3.09 5.17
C MET A 103 -10.38 -2.11 6.33
N VAL A 104 -9.86 -0.89 6.21
CA VAL A 104 -9.99 0.15 7.25
C VAL A 104 -11.46 0.50 7.52
N VAL A 105 -12.27 0.65 6.47
CA VAL A 105 -13.70 0.93 6.59
C VAL A 105 -14.42 -0.25 7.24
N TYR A 106 -14.15 -1.46 6.77
CA TYR A 106 -14.77 -2.67 7.30
C TYR A 106 -14.40 -2.92 8.76
N GLN A 107 -13.12 -2.78 9.14
CA GLN A 107 -12.70 -2.91 10.55
C GLN A 107 -13.35 -1.83 11.42
N SER A 108 -13.45 -0.59 10.94
CA SER A 108 -14.10 0.49 11.69
C SER A 108 -15.59 0.22 11.89
N TYR A 109 -16.24 -0.40 10.89
CA TYR A 109 -17.61 -0.86 11.01
C TYR A 109 -17.78 -1.93 12.07
N VAL A 110 -16.94 -2.98 12.04
CA VAL A 110 -16.98 -4.06 13.03
C VAL A 110 -16.70 -3.54 14.45
N GLU A 111 -15.71 -2.65 14.61
CA GLU A 111 -15.41 -2.03 15.90
C GLU A 111 -16.60 -1.23 16.46
N ARG A 112 -17.27 -0.45 15.61
CA ARG A 112 -18.45 0.31 16.03
C ARG A 112 -19.61 -0.61 16.40
N GLN A 113 -19.86 -1.67 15.63
CA GLN A 113 -20.94 -2.61 15.94
C GLN A 113 -20.71 -3.30 17.30
N ALA A 114 -19.47 -3.68 17.59
CA ALA A 114 -19.11 -4.24 18.89
C ALA A 114 -19.29 -3.23 20.03
N GLU A 115 -18.97 -1.95 19.79
CA GLU A 115 -19.17 -0.87 20.76
C GLU A 115 -20.66 -0.62 21.05
N VAL A 116 -21.49 -0.54 20.01
CA VAL A 116 -22.95 -0.39 20.13
C VAL A 116 -23.54 -1.59 20.87
N ALA A 117 -23.15 -2.82 20.53
CA ALA A 117 -23.66 -4.01 21.21
C ALA A 117 -23.31 -4.01 22.72
N ARG A 118 -22.10 -3.57 23.07
CA ARG A 118 -21.68 -3.43 24.47
C ARG A 118 -22.47 -2.34 25.19
N LEU A 119 -22.64 -1.17 24.58
CA LEU A 119 -23.40 -0.06 25.16
C LEU A 119 -24.87 -0.43 25.32
N LYS A 120 -25.47 -1.10 24.33
CA LYS A 120 -26.84 -1.63 24.42
C LYS A 120 -27.00 -2.51 25.66
N GLN A 121 -26.08 -3.46 25.89
CA GLN A 121 -26.17 -4.33 27.07
C GLN A 121 -26.10 -3.53 28.38
N VAL A 122 -25.23 -2.52 28.46
CA VAL A 122 -25.15 -1.64 29.64
C VAL A 122 -26.45 -0.87 29.85
N LYS A 123 -27.04 -0.31 28.79
CA LYS A 123 -28.33 0.40 28.87
C LYS A 123 -29.48 -0.51 29.27
N MET A 124 -29.53 -1.73 28.75
CA MET A 124 -30.52 -2.75 29.15
C MET A 124 -30.40 -3.07 30.64
N ASP A 125 -29.18 -3.24 31.15
CA ASP A 125 -28.94 -3.52 32.57
C ASP A 125 -29.29 -2.31 33.47
N GLU A 126 -29.12 -1.07 32.97
CA GLU A 126 -29.51 0.18 33.64
C GLU A 126 -31.03 0.34 33.69
N GLN A 127 -31.73 0.20 32.56
CA GLN A 127 -33.19 0.23 32.46
C GLN A 127 -33.85 -0.80 33.38
N GLN A 128 -33.31 -2.03 33.41
CA GLN A 128 -33.83 -3.09 34.28
C GLN A 128 -33.67 -2.78 35.77
N ARG A 129 -32.64 -2.00 36.16
CA ARG A 129 -32.41 -1.58 37.56
C ARG A 129 -33.25 -0.38 37.98
N GLU A 130 -33.45 0.58 37.09
CA GLU A 130 -34.10 1.86 37.42
C GLU A 130 -35.61 1.85 37.23
N ASP A 131 -36.09 1.34 36.10
CA ASP A 131 -37.50 1.39 35.70
C ASP A 131 -38.18 0.00 35.71
N GLY A 132 -37.38 -1.08 35.76
CA GLY A 132 -37.88 -2.45 35.66
C GLY A 132 -38.49 -2.79 34.30
N SER A 133 -38.36 -1.88 33.34
CA SER A 133 -38.72 -2.05 31.93
C SER A 133 -37.53 -2.59 31.14
N LEU A 134 -37.83 -3.21 30.00
CA LEU A 134 -36.84 -3.73 29.05
C LEU A 134 -37.26 -3.25 27.66
N ASP A 135 -36.99 -1.98 27.36
CA ASP A 135 -37.20 -1.43 26.01
C ASP A 135 -35.91 -1.56 25.21
N GLU A 136 -35.80 -2.69 24.50
CA GLU A 136 -34.66 -2.98 23.63
C GLU A 136 -34.43 -1.93 22.54
N ARG A 137 -35.50 -1.24 22.11
CA ARG A 137 -35.41 -0.26 21.03
C ARG A 137 -34.83 1.05 21.55
N GLU A 138 -35.31 1.52 22.70
CA GLU A 138 -34.77 2.70 23.37
C GLU A 138 -33.28 2.49 23.70
N ALA A 139 -32.94 1.34 24.29
CA ALA A 139 -31.54 0.99 24.58
C ALA A 139 -30.65 0.93 23.34
N GLN A 140 -31.21 0.50 22.19
CA GLN A 140 -30.49 0.50 20.91
C GLN A 140 -30.25 1.92 20.39
N GLU A 141 -31.29 2.76 20.39
CA GLU A 141 -31.22 4.15 19.91
C GLU A 141 -30.20 4.95 20.74
N GLU A 142 -30.27 4.85 22.08
CA GLU A 142 -29.29 5.49 22.97
C GLU A 142 -27.86 4.97 22.77
N ALA A 143 -27.69 3.65 22.63
CA ALA A 143 -26.37 3.07 22.39
C ALA A 143 -25.77 3.54 21.06
N GLU A 144 -26.59 3.75 20.02
CA GLU A 144 -26.14 4.27 18.74
C GLU A 144 -25.73 5.74 18.79
N GLU A 145 -26.43 6.55 19.59
CA GLU A 145 -26.12 7.96 19.83
C GLU A 145 -24.86 8.15 20.68
N GLU A 146 -24.65 7.31 21.69
CA GLU A 146 -23.49 7.35 22.58
C GLU A 146 -22.22 6.74 21.93
N ALA A 147 -22.38 5.75 21.06
CA ALA A 147 -21.26 5.08 20.40
C ALA A 147 -20.40 6.05 19.59
N THR A 148 -19.09 5.77 19.57
CA THR A 148 -18.13 6.55 18.80
C THR A 148 -18.54 6.66 17.32
N SER A 149 -18.53 7.89 16.80
CA SER A 149 -18.84 8.15 15.39
C SER A 149 -17.92 7.36 14.46
N MET A 150 -18.51 6.73 13.44
CA MET A 150 -17.79 6.00 12.39
C MET A 150 -16.65 6.83 11.79
N PHE A 151 -16.90 8.13 11.56
CA PHE A 151 -15.90 9.05 10.99
C PHE A 151 -14.69 9.24 11.92
N LEU A 152 -14.88 9.23 13.23
CA LEU A 152 -13.78 9.37 14.19
C LEU A 152 -12.91 8.11 14.20
N ILE A 153 -13.52 6.93 14.17
CA ILE A 153 -12.81 5.64 14.11
C ILE A 153 -11.96 5.56 12.83
N ILE A 154 -12.58 5.83 11.67
CA ILE A 154 -11.90 5.83 10.37
C ILE A 154 -10.79 6.88 10.36
N ARG A 155 -11.08 8.13 10.76
CA ARG A 155 -10.09 9.22 10.75
C ARG A 155 -8.87 8.88 11.59
N LYS A 156 -9.07 8.30 12.77
CA LYS A 156 -7.99 7.85 13.66
C LYS A 156 -7.09 6.82 12.97
N LYS A 157 -7.66 5.81 12.32
CA LYS A 157 -6.89 4.80 11.57
C LYS A 157 -6.18 5.41 10.36
N VAL A 158 -6.88 6.25 9.61
CA VAL A 158 -6.34 6.86 8.39
C VAL A 158 -5.13 7.73 8.69
N GLN A 159 -5.23 8.62 9.68
CA GLN A 159 -4.14 9.49 10.10
C GLN A 159 -2.97 8.70 10.72
N ARG A 160 -3.24 7.52 11.27
CA ARG A 160 -2.22 6.71 11.94
C ARG A 160 -1.31 5.99 10.95
N PHE A 161 -1.87 5.38 9.90
CA PHE A 161 -1.10 4.51 8.99
C PHE A 161 -1.58 4.47 7.52
N MET A 162 -2.57 5.26 7.11
CA MET A 162 -3.05 5.27 5.69
C MET A 162 -2.71 6.54 4.91
N THR A 163 -2.05 7.50 5.55
CA THR A 163 -1.60 8.75 4.93
C THR A 163 -0.10 8.81 4.91
N VAL A 164 0.46 9.50 3.91
CA VAL A 164 1.89 9.82 3.89
C VAL A 164 2.22 10.72 5.07
N THR A 165 3.31 10.41 5.74
CA THR A 165 3.87 11.07 6.91
C THR A 165 4.52 12.38 6.48
N SER A 166 3.71 13.35 6.05
CA SER A 166 4.20 14.67 5.68
C SER A 166 4.15 15.62 6.88
N GLY A 167 5.30 16.15 7.31
CA GLY A 167 5.37 17.35 8.14
C GLY A 167 5.42 17.17 9.66
N ASN A 168 5.50 15.94 10.19
CA ASN A 168 5.77 15.71 11.61
C ASN A 168 7.12 15.02 11.80
N ALA A 169 8.09 15.73 12.38
CA ALA A 169 9.46 15.25 12.58
C ALA A 169 9.58 13.98 13.44
N ARG A 170 8.54 13.61 14.18
CA ARG A 170 8.50 12.42 15.05
C ARG A 170 7.67 11.27 14.49
N ALA A 171 7.00 11.46 13.35
CA ALA A 171 6.15 10.44 12.80
C ALA A 171 7.00 9.43 12.02
N GLU A 172 6.86 8.16 12.36
CA GLU A 172 7.59 7.06 11.74
C GLU A 172 6.83 6.56 10.50
N PRO A 173 7.55 6.29 9.39
CA PRO A 173 6.94 5.86 8.16
C PRO A 173 6.24 4.51 8.34
N THR A 174 5.21 4.28 7.54
CA THR A 174 4.41 3.07 7.49
C THR A 174 4.52 2.42 6.11
N PRO A 175 4.07 1.15 5.93
CA PRO A 175 4.02 0.53 4.61
C PRO A 175 3.28 1.37 3.57
N MET A 176 2.26 2.12 3.98
CA MET A 176 1.49 2.96 3.06
C MET A 176 2.29 4.13 2.51
N ASP A 177 3.20 4.73 3.30
CA ASP A 177 4.12 5.77 2.83
C ASP A 177 4.89 5.29 1.60
N TRP A 178 5.56 4.14 1.75
CA TRP A 178 6.34 3.52 0.69
C TRP A 178 5.49 3.17 -0.54
N ILE A 179 4.30 2.59 -0.33
CA ILE A 179 3.40 2.22 -1.43
C ILE A 179 2.92 3.46 -2.21
N TYR A 180 2.60 4.55 -1.53
CA TYR A 180 2.20 5.79 -2.20
C TYR A 180 3.36 6.41 -2.98
N GLU A 181 4.56 6.43 -2.42
CA GLU A 181 5.77 6.92 -3.09
C GLU A 181 6.09 6.09 -4.33
N ALA A 182 6.15 4.76 -4.18
CA ALA A 182 6.45 3.85 -5.28
C ALA A 182 5.39 3.94 -6.40
N ARG A 183 4.11 4.05 -6.06
CA ARG A 183 3.04 4.29 -7.04
C ARG A 183 3.20 5.64 -7.74
N THR A 184 3.48 6.69 -6.99
CA THR A 184 3.63 8.04 -7.55
C THR A 184 4.81 8.10 -8.50
N TYR A 185 5.93 7.49 -8.12
CA TYR A 185 7.11 7.36 -8.96
C TYR A 185 6.81 6.54 -10.23
N GLY A 186 6.12 5.41 -10.11
CA GLY A 186 5.72 4.60 -11.27
C GLY A 186 4.81 5.35 -12.25
N MET A 187 3.87 6.13 -11.74
CA MET A 187 3.06 7.03 -12.56
C MET A 187 3.91 8.12 -13.24
N HIS A 188 4.90 8.67 -12.53
CA HIS A 188 5.82 9.67 -13.07
C HIS A 188 6.64 9.11 -14.25
N ILE A 189 7.13 7.88 -14.12
CA ILE A 189 7.79 7.14 -15.22
C ILE A 189 6.82 6.97 -16.39
N ARG A 190 5.58 6.50 -16.14
CA ARG A 190 4.58 6.30 -17.20
C ARG A 190 4.31 7.58 -18.00
N PHE A 191 4.26 8.74 -17.35
CA PHE A 191 3.97 10.00 -18.04
C PHE A 191 5.19 10.62 -18.73
N ASN A 192 6.39 10.39 -18.21
CA ASN A 192 7.60 11.06 -18.70
C ASN A 192 8.50 10.17 -19.58
N THR A 193 8.35 8.85 -19.52
CA THR A 193 9.10 7.92 -20.37
C THR A 193 8.41 7.81 -21.72
N PRO A 194 9.09 8.13 -22.83
CA PRO A 194 8.55 7.89 -24.16
C PRO A 194 8.25 6.40 -24.31
N ALA A 195 6.99 6.03 -24.61
CA ALA A 195 6.64 4.65 -24.92
C ALA A 195 7.47 4.19 -26.13
N GLY A 196 7.92 2.93 -26.15
CA GLY A 196 8.58 2.34 -27.32
C GLY A 196 7.68 2.49 -28.55
N GLY A 197 8.06 3.37 -29.46
CA GLY A 197 7.21 3.89 -30.54
C GLY A 197 7.14 5.42 -30.63
N THR A 198 7.74 6.16 -29.68
CA THR A 198 7.79 7.64 -29.77
C THR A 198 8.87 8.15 -30.71
N ILE A 199 9.84 7.29 -31.06
CA ILE A 199 10.82 7.53 -32.12
C ILE A 199 10.43 6.61 -33.27
N ASP A 200 9.62 7.13 -34.19
CA ASP A 200 9.35 6.42 -35.43
C ASP A 200 10.51 6.66 -36.39
N TRP A 201 11.14 5.56 -36.82
CA TRP A 201 12.10 5.57 -37.91
C TRP A 201 11.39 5.10 -39.18
N VAL A 202 11.15 6.02 -40.12
CA VAL A 202 10.60 5.69 -41.44
C VAL A 202 11.57 6.20 -42.50
N GLY A 203 12.34 5.29 -43.10
CA GLY A 203 13.32 5.63 -44.14
C GLY A 203 14.43 6.55 -43.64
N ASP A 204 14.51 7.76 -44.18
CA ASP A 204 15.51 8.79 -43.83
C ASP A 204 15.03 9.77 -42.73
N ARG A 205 13.84 9.55 -42.14
CA ARG A 205 13.21 10.48 -41.20
C ARG A 205 13.09 9.90 -39.81
N ILE A 206 13.46 10.72 -38.84
CA ILE A 206 13.23 10.48 -37.42
C ILE A 206 12.10 11.39 -36.97
N LYS A 207 11.07 10.81 -36.35
CA LYS A 207 9.94 11.55 -35.78
C LYS A 207 9.91 11.35 -34.28
N HIS A 208 9.93 12.47 -33.54
CA HIS A 208 9.73 12.48 -32.09
C HIS A 208 8.71 13.55 -31.71
N ARG A 209 7.54 13.13 -31.21
CA ARG A 209 6.40 14.00 -30.87
C ARG A 209 5.98 14.90 -32.05
N ARG A 210 6.05 16.23 -31.91
CA ARG A 210 5.70 17.22 -32.96
C ARG A 210 6.87 17.60 -33.85
N VAL A 211 8.07 17.06 -33.59
CA VAL A 211 9.29 17.40 -34.33
C VAL A 211 9.63 16.22 -35.24
N GLN A 212 9.83 16.52 -36.52
CA GLN A 212 10.26 15.57 -37.54
C GLN A 212 11.45 16.19 -38.28
N PHE A 213 12.54 15.44 -38.39
CA PHE A 213 13.73 15.87 -39.12
C PHE A 213 14.31 14.70 -39.91
N ARG A 214 15.02 15.01 -40.99
CA ARG A 214 15.76 14.01 -41.76
C ARG A 214 17.10 13.72 -41.10
N ILE A 215 17.59 12.50 -41.24
CA ILE A 215 18.92 12.12 -40.74
C ILE A 215 20.03 12.94 -41.42
N GLY A 216 19.84 13.31 -42.70
CA GLY A 216 20.76 14.19 -43.42
C GLY A 216 20.87 15.58 -42.79
N GLU A 217 19.74 16.17 -42.38
CA GLU A 217 19.70 17.49 -41.71
C GLU A 217 20.37 17.42 -40.33
N LEU A 218 20.20 16.32 -39.59
CA LEU A 218 20.88 16.09 -38.31
C LEU A 218 22.40 15.96 -38.51
N THR A 219 22.82 15.28 -39.56
CA THR A 219 24.24 15.04 -39.88
C THR A 219 24.92 16.33 -40.32
N GLU A 220 24.25 17.15 -41.16
CA GLU A 220 24.74 18.46 -41.58
C GLU A 220 24.83 19.47 -40.43
N THR A 221 23.87 19.47 -39.51
CA THR A 221 23.92 20.33 -38.31
C THR A 221 25.03 19.91 -37.35
N LEU A 222 25.24 18.60 -37.15
CA LEU A 222 26.38 18.09 -36.36
C LEU A 222 27.73 18.40 -37.01
N HIS A 223 27.84 18.27 -38.34
CA HIS A 223 29.06 18.64 -39.05
C HIS A 223 29.34 20.15 -38.95
N SER A 224 28.32 20.98 -39.13
CA SER A 224 28.44 22.44 -39.01
C SER A 224 28.86 22.85 -37.59
N LEU A 225 28.28 22.23 -36.55
CA LEU A 225 28.69 22.43 -35.15
C LEU A 225 30.12 21.96 -34.88
N ASN A 226 30.53 20.84 -35.45
CA ASN A 226 31.89 20.32 -35.31
C ASN A 226 32.92 21.20 -36.03
N ASP A 227 32.55 21.75 -37.19
CA ASP A 227 33.40 22.68 -37.94
C ASP A 227 33.49 24.03 -37.22
N GLU A 228 32.39 24.54 -36.67
CA GLU A 228 32.37 25.75 -35.84
C GLU A 228 33.19 25.57 -34.55
N ALA A 229 33.07 24.41 -33.89
CA ALA A 229 33.90 24.08 -32.73
C ALA A 229 35.39 23.97 -33.07
N ARG A 230 35.74 23.42 -34.24
CA ARG A 230 37.12 23.37 -34.74
C ARG A 230 37.66 24.75 -35.09
N VAL A 231 36.85 25.60 -35.70
CA VAL A 231 37.21 27.00 -36.00
C VAL A 231 37.45 27.78 -34.71
N ASN A 232 36.57 27.65 -33.71
CA ASN A 232 36.76 28.29 -32.40
C ASN A 232 38.00 27.77 -31.66
N ASN A 233 38.32 26.48 -31.77
CA ASN A 233 39.52 25.91 -31.14
C ASN A 233 40.82 26.36 -31.83
N ASN A 234 40.78 26.73 -33.11
CA ASN A 234 41.91 27.32 -33.84
C ASN A 234 42.10 28.82 -33.57
N ILE A 235 41.04 29.55 -33.19
CA ILE A 235 41.13 30.96 -32.80
C ILE A 235 41.70 31.11 -31.38
N GLY A 236 41.53 30.10 -30.50
CA GLY A 236 42.09 30.06 -29.15
C GLY A 236 43.60 29.75 -29.05
N HIS A 237 44.30 29.52 -30.15
CA HIS A 237 45.76 29.27 -30.19
C HIS A 237 46.55 30.34 -30.96
N SER A 238 45.91 31.46 -31.29
CA SER A 238 46.53 32.63 -31.90
C SER A 238 46.41 33.86 -31.00
N GLY A 239 46.87 33.72 -29.75
CA GLY A 239 46.99 34.79 -28.76
C GLY A 239 48.29 34.65 -27.98
#